data_AF-D0NDX2-F1
#
_entry.id   AF-D0NDX2-F1
#
_cell.length_a   1.000
_cell.length_b   1.000
_cell.length_c   1.000
_cell.angle_alpha   90.00
_cell.angle_beta   90.00
_cell.angle_gamma   90.00
#
_symmetry.space_group_name_H-M   'P 1'
#
loop_
_entity.id
_entity.type
_entity.pdbx_description
1 polymer ?
#
loop_
_entity_poly.entity_id
_entity_poly.type
_entity_poly.pdbx_seq_one_letter_code
_entity_poly.pdbx_strand_id
1 'polypeptide(L)'
;MSLPLPAILTFRLIIKNGDPLTSCRNKTDPIDFFFQIDRGFRLFKAQIATEFIRRLPNDWQDDFSVYLKPTKHAPQREFPELDEQNFSSRVARSWELARLRLHVIQVQVHVGNLQESLGLPAYSLRPPFRDPVDFETPAPAEDMDDIDHLSDQL
;
A
#
# COMPACT_ATOMS: atom_id res chain seq x y z
N MET A 1 -27.55 -3.34 -23.06
CA MET A 1 -26.36 -3.42 -23.93
C MET A 1 -25.14 -3.51 -23.02
N SER A 2 -24.35 -4.60 -23.06
CA SER A 2 -23.07 -4.63 -22.34
C SER A 2 -22.05 -3.80 -23.12
N LEU A 3 -21.23 -3.02 -22.41
CA LEU A 3 -20.11 -2.33 -23.05
C LEU A 3 -18.95 -3.32 -23.16
N PRO A 4 -18.16 -3.27 -24.24
CA PRO A 4 -16.98 -4.11 -24.36
C PRO A 4 -15.99 -3.80 -23.24
N LEU A 5 -15.28 -4.83 -22.78
CA LEU A 5 -14.16 -4.66 -21.84
C LEU A 5 -13.11 -3.74 -22.50
N PRO A 6 -12.70 -2.65 -21.85
CA PRO A 6 -11.62 -1.81 -22.34
C PRO A 6 -10.33 -2.61 -22.47
N ALA A 7 -9.55 -2.35 -23.52
CA ALA A 7 -8.27 -3.01 -23.74
C ALA A 7 -7.27 -2.71 -22.60
N ILE A 8 -7.35 -1.50 -22.02
CA ILE A 8 -6.49 -1.04 -20.93
C ILE A 8 -7.35 -0.73 -19.71
N LEU A 9 -6.98 -1.28 -18.55
CA LEU A 9 -7.64 -1.03 -17.28
C LEU A 9 -6.66 -0.45 -16.25
N THR A 10 -7.20 0.36 -15.34
CA THR A 10 -6.49 0.78 -14.14
C THR A 10 -6.66 -0.26 -13.05
N PHE A 11 -5.54 -0.75 -12.54
CA PHE A 11 -5.46 -1.66 -11.42
C PHE A 11 -4.86 -0.95 -10.22
N ARG A 12 -5.32 -1.35 -9.04
CA ARG A 12 -4.80 -0.91 -7.75
C ARG A 12 -4.17 -2.08 -7.02
N LEU A 13 -2.86 -2.10 -6.95
CA LEU A 13 -2.09 -3.07 -6.17
C LEU A 13 -2.05 -2.68 -4.70
N ILE A 14 -2.30 -3.65 -3.81
CA ILE A 14 -2.14 -3.52 -2.37
C ILE A 14 -1.23 -4.65 -1.90
N ILE A 15 -0.12 -4.31 -1.26
CA ILE A 15 0.80 -5.28 -0.67
C ILE A 15 0.42 -5.45 0.80
N LYS A 16 0.16 -6.70 1.21
CA LYS A 16 -0.23 -7.05 2.58
C LYS A 16 0.87 -7.80 3.29
N ASN A 17 1.00 -7.52 4.59
CA ASN A 17 1.88 -8.27 5.49
C ASN A 17 1.10 -9.40 6.18
N GLY A 18 1.61 -10.63 6.08
CA GLY A 18 1.03 -11.85 6.64
C GLY A 18 0.43 -12.77 5.59
N ASP A 19 0.06 -13.97 6.05
CA ASP A 19 -0.35 -15.08 5.19
C ASP A 19 -1.53 -14.73 4.29
N PRO A 20 -1.57 -15.27 3.06
CA PRO A 20 -2.71 -15.14 2.17
C PRO A 20 -4.03 -15.47 2.88
N LEU A 21 -5.09 -14.74 2.54
CA LEU A 21 -6.46 -15.00 3.00
C LEU A 21 -6.70 -14.82 4.51
N THR A 22 -5.68 -14.46 5.31
CA THR A 22 -5.81 -14.16 6.74
C THR A 22 -6.05 -12.67 7.01
N SER A 23 -6.48 -12.34 8.22
CA SER A 23 -6.69 -10.93 8.62
C SER A 23 -5.36 -10.20 8.79
N CYS A 24 -4.96 -9.45 7.78
CA CYS A 24 -3.74 -8.64 7.80
C CYS A 24 -4.07 -7.18 8.19
N ARG A 25 -3.46 -6.67 9.27
CA ARG A 25 -3.62 -5.26 9.69
C ARG A 25 -2.66 -4.31 8.97
N ASN A 26 -1.48 -4.81 8.61
CA ASN A 26 -0.42 -4.01 7.98
C ASN A 26 -0.47 -4.17 6.45
N LYS A 27 -0.45 -3.04 5.73
CA LYS A 27 -0.45 -2.96 4.27
C LYS A 27 0.28 -1.71 3.80
N THR A 28 0.83 -1.73 2.59
CA THR A 28 1.41 -0.54 1.96
C THR A 28 0.31 0.41 1.48
N ASP A 29 0.68 1.65 1.15
CA ASP A 29 -0.23 2.49 0.37
C ASP A 29 -0.52 1.84 -1.00
N PRO A 30 -1.73 2.02 -1.55
CA PRO A 30 -2.08 1.44 -2.82
C PRO A 30 -1.25 2.02 -3.98
N ILE A 31 -0.92 1.18 -4.95
CA ILE A 31 -0.20 1.57 -6.17
C ILE A 31 -1.16 1.41 -7.35
N ASP A 32 -1.48 2.52 -8.01
CA ASP A 32 -2.35 2.51 -9.19
C ASP A 32 -1.48 2.43 -10.46
N PHE A 33 -1.78 1.49 -11.35
CA PHE A 33 -1.07 1.30 -12.62
C PHE A 33 -2.03 0.88 -13.73
N PHE A 34 -1.62 1.09 -14.98
CA PHE A 34 -2.40 0.71 -16.16
C PHE A 34 -1.86 -0.59 -16.75
N PHE A 35 -2.75 -1.46 -17.20
CA PHE A 35 -2.37 -2.72 -17.84
C PHE A 35 -3.29 -3.09 -18.99
N GLN A 36 -2.70 -3.63 -20.06
CA GLN A 36 -3.39 -4.07 -21.27
C GLN A 36 -3.78 -5.55 -21.13
N ILE A 37 -5.08 -5.85 -21.13
CA ILE A 37 -5.60 -7.17 -20.70
C ILE A 37 -5.20 -8.31 -21.65
N ASP A 38 -5.06 -8.01 -22.95
CA ASP A 38 -4.67 -8.99 -23.98
C ASP A 38 -3.22 -9.51 -23.85
N ARG A 39 -2.37 -8.83 -23.07
CA ARG A 39 -0.99 -9.24 -22.79
C ARG A 39 -0.91 -10.50 -21.93
N GLY A 40 -2.02 -10.91 -21.32
CA GLY A 40 -2.12 -12.13 -20.53
C GLY A 40 -1.56 -11.99 -19.12
N PHE A 41 -1.73 -13.07 -18.33
CA PHE A 41 -1.45 -13.05 -16.90
C PHE A 41 0.05 -13.06 -16.60
N ARG A 42 0.87 -13.76 -17.39
CA ARG A 42 2.34 -13.72 -17.22
C ARG A 42 2.91 -12.30 -17.22
N LEU A 43 2.51 -11.49 -18.21
CA LEU A 43 2.97 -10.10 -18.30
C LEU A 43 2.33 -9.23 -17.21
N PHE A 44 1.12 -9.54 -16.77
CA PHE A 44 0.48 -8.88 -15.64
C PHE A 44 1.25 -9.13 -14.34
N LYS A 45 1.61 -10.38 -14.06
CA LYS A 45 2.41 -10.76 -12.89
C LYS A 45 3.79 -10.11 -12.92
N ALA A 46 4.44 -10.04 -14.09
CA ALA A 46 5.71 -9.33 -14.26
C ALA A 46 5.59 -7.80 -14.01
N GLN A 47 4.49 -7.18 -14.44
CA GLN A 47 4.21 -5.77 -14.13
C GLN A 47 3.99 -5.57 -12.63
N ILE A 48 3.21 -6.45 -11.98
CA ILE A 48 3.04 -6.44 -10.52
C ILE A 48 4.38 -6.57 -9.81
N ALA A 49 5.23 -7.49 -10.25
CA ALA A 49 6.58 -7.66 -9.71
C ALA A 49 7.40 -6.37 -9.83
N THR A 50 7.31 -5.70 -10.98
CA THR A 50 8.00 -4.41 -11.22
C THR A 50 7.52 -3.33 -10.26
N GLU A 51 6.21 -3.17 -10.09
CA GLU A 51 5.65 -2.19 -9.14
C GLU A 51 5.93 -2.57 -7.68
N PHE A 52 5.97 -3.87 -7.38
CA PHE A 52 6.35 -4.37 -6.07
C PHE A 52 7.80 -4.02 -5.74
N ILE A 53 8.75 -4.34 -6.62
CA ILE A 53 10.19 -4.09 -6.40
C ILE A 53 10.48 -2.60 -6.26
N ARG A 54 9.74 -1.74 -6.96
CA ARG A 54 9.82 -0.27 -6.79
C ARG A 54 9.46 0.18 -5.38
N ARG A 55 8.60 -0.56 -4.69
CA ARG A 55 8.12 -0.22 -3.34
C ARG A 55 8.90 -0.94 -2.24
N LEU A 56 9.21 -2.21 -2.47
CA LEU A 56 9.89 -3.14 -1.56
C LEU A 56 11.02 -3.83 -2.34
N PRO A 57 12.19 -3.18 -2.47
CA PRO A 57 13.31 -3.76 -3.19
C PRO A 57 13.83 -4.99 -2.43
N ASN A 58 14.05 -6.09 -3.18
CA ASN A 58 14.62 -7.39 -2.75
C ASN A 58 13.67 -8.48 -2.23
N ASP A 59 12.36 -8.24 -2.15
CA ASP A 59 11.43 -9.23 -1.55
C ASP A 59 10.46 -9.90 -2.51
N TRP A 60 10.51 -9.55 -3.79
CA TRP A 60 9.67 -10.24 -4.75
C TRP A 60 10.09 -11.71 -4.88
N GLN A 61 9.14 -12.62 -4.63
CA GLN A 61 9.28 -14.04 -4.91
C GLN A 61 8.38 -14.42 -6.08
N ASP A 62 8.90 -15.18 -7.04
CA ASP A 62 8.12 -15.59 -8.21
C ASP A 62 6.94 -16.51 -7.84
N ASP A 63 7.00 -17.16 -6.68
CA ASP A 63 5.92 -17.99 -6.13
C ASP A 63 4.78 -17.18 -5.50
N PHE A 64 4.89 -15.85 -5.44
CA PHE A 64 3.79 -15.04 -4.92
C PHE A 64 2.54 -15.17 -5.78
N SER A 65 1.46 -15.58 -5.13
CA SER A 65 0.11 -15.58 -5.67
C SER A 65 -0.47 -14.17 -5.72
N VAL A 66 -1.18 -13.88 -6.81
CA VAL A 66 -1.88 -12.60 -7.00
C VAL A 66 -3.37 -12.82 -6.77
N TYR A 67 -3.96 -12.12 -5.81
CA TYR A 67 -5.37 -12.25 -5.47
C TYR A 67 -6.16 -11.07 -6.01
N LEU A 68 -7.29 -11.35 -6.67
CA LEU A 68 -8.21 -10.31 -7.12
C LEU A 68 -9.24 -10.03 -6.04
N LYS A 69 -9.47 -8.75 -5.71
CA LYS A 69 -10.57 -8.36 -4.85
C LYS A 69 -11.82 -8.10 -5.71
N PRO A 70 -12.86 -8.96 -5.65
CA PRO A 70 -13.96 -8.89 -6.62
C PRO A 70 -14.88 -7.69 -6.41
N THR A 71 -15.11 -7.30 -5.15
CA THR A 71 -15.98 -6.18 -4.78
C THR A 71 -15.40 -5.41 -3.59
N LYS A 72 -15.89 -4.18 -3.37
CA LYS A 72 -15.45 -3.31 -2.28
C LYS A 72 -15.49 -3.97 -0.89
N HIS A 73 -16.54 -4.76 -0.63
CA HIS A 73 -16.81 -5.38 0.67
C HIS A 73 -16.58 -6.90 0.70
N ALA A 74 -16.02 -7.47 -0.36
CA ALA A 74 -15.69 -8.89 -0.38
C ALA A 74 -14.75 -9.22 0.80
N PRO A 75 -15.05 -10.26 1.59
CA PRO A 75 -14.15 -10.70 2.64
C PRO A 75 -12.90 -11.32 2.02
N GLN A 76 -11.76 -11.12 2.68
CA GLN A 76 -10.45 -11.45 2.11
C GLN A 76 -10.26 -12.93 1.81
N ARG A 77 -10.85 -13.82 2.62
CA ARG A 77 -10.83 -15.27 2.41
C ARG A 77 -11.50 -15.73 1.11
N GLU A 78 -12.32 -14.87 0.50
CA GLU A 78 -13.06 -15.14 -0.73
C GLU A 78 -12.39 -14.47 -1.95
N PHE A 79 -11.17 -13.93 -1.79
CA PHE A 79 -10.44 -13.37 -2.93
C PHE A 79 -9.89 -14.51 -3.79
N PRO A 80 -10.33 -14.62 -5.05
CA PRO A 80 -9.77 -15.61 -5.94
C PRO A 80 -8.33 -15.30 -6.29
N GLU A 81 -7.51 -16.33 -6.28
CA GLU A 81 -6.20 -16.32 -6.90
C GLU A 81 -6.33 -16.22 -8.42
N LEU A 82 -5.46 -15.41 -9.02
CA LEU A 82 -5.36 -15.23 -10.45
C LEU A 82 -4.35 -16.21 -11.05
N ASP A 83 -4.73 -16.80 -12.18
CA ASP A 83 -3.90 -17.67 -13.00
C ASP A 83 -4.14 -17.39 -14.49
N GLU A 84 -3.38 -18.04 -15.37
CA GLU A 84 -3.48 -17.85 -16.83
C GLU A 84 -4.87 -18.17 -17.40
N GLN A 85 -5.58 -19.13 -16.82
CA GLN A 85 -6.87 -19.62 -17.32
C GLN A 85 -8.02 -18.72 -16.87
N ASN A 86 -7.88 -18.12 -15.68
CA ASN A 86 -8.96 -17.38 -15.02
C ASN A 86 -8.81 -15.85 -15.10
N PHE A 87 -7.63 -15.34 -15.49
CA PHE A 87 -7.31 -13.91 -15.46
C PHE A 87 -8.33 -13.08 -16.24
N SER A 88 -8.48 -13.34 -17.55
CA SER A 88 -9.35 -12.53 -18.42
C SER A 88 -10.81 -12.56 -17.98
N SER A 89 -11.33 -13.72 -17.57
CA SER A 89 -12.73 -13.88 -17.16
C SER A 89 -13.01 -13.20 -15.81
N ARG A 90 -12.09 -13.32 -14.83
CA ARG A 90 -12.23 -12.68 -13.52
C ARG A 90 -12.04 -11.17 -13.59
N VAL A 91 -11.11 -10.68 -14.40
CA VAL A 91 -10.92 -9.25 -14.66
C VAL A 91 -12.15 -8.66 -15.35
N ALA A 92 -12.68 -9.33 -16.39
CA ALA A 92 -13.88 -8.87 -17.09
C ALA A 92 -15.09 -8.75 -16.16
N ARG A 93 -15.32 -9.77 -15.33
CA ARG A 93 -16.39 -9.77 -14.33
C ARG A 93 -16.21 -8.66 -13.28
N SER A 94 -14.98 -8.46 -12.82
CA SER A 94 -14.68 -7.42 -11.82
C SER A 94 -14.80 -6.02 -12.40
N TRP A 95 -14.43 -5.84 -13.68
CA TRP A 95 -14.63 -4.59 -14.41
C TRP A 95 -16.12 -4.25 -14.57
N GLU A 96 -16.95 -5.24 -14.88
CA GLU A 96 -18.38 -5.02 -15.00
C GLU A 96 -19.03 -4.57 -13.68
N LEU A 97 -18.59 -5.11 -12.55
CA LEU A 97 -19.03 -4.66 -11.23
C LEU A 97 -18.45 -3.29 -10.87
N ALA A 98 -17.19 -3.07 -11.21
CA ALA A 98 -16.45 -1.83 -11.01
C ALA A 98 -17.09 -0.63 -11.70
N ARG A 99 -17.42 -0.76 -12.99
CA ARG A 99 -18.02 0.34 -13.77
C ARG A 99 -19.37 0.76 -13.21
N LEU A 100 -20.17 -0.20 -12.72
CA LEU A 100 -21.50 0.07 -12.16
C LEU A 100 -21.43 0.80 -10.81
N ARG A 101 -20.31 0.66 -10.09
CA ARG A 101 -20.13 1.19 -8.73
C ARG A 101 -18.99 2.20 -8.62
N LEU A 102 -18.44 2.65 -9.74
CA LEU A 102 -17.31 3.59 -9.85
C LEU A 102 -16.12 3.21 -8.94
N HIS A 103 -15.78 1.92 -8.87
CA HIS A 103 -14.63 1.46 -8.08
C HIS A 103 -13.48 1.00 -8.96
N VAL A 104 -12.24 1.17 -8.51
CA VAL A 104 -11.04 0.67 -9.19
C VAL A 104 -10.90 -0.84 -8.94
N ILE A 105 -10.37 -1.59 -9.92
CA ILE A 105 -10.09 -3.02 -9.77
C ILE A 105 -8.89 -3.18 -8.84
N GLN A 106 -9.05 -3.93 -7.75
CA GLN A 106 -8.03 -4.09 -6.73
C GLN A 106 -7.41 -5.49 -6.80
N VAL A 107 -6.08 -5.56 -6.77
CA VAL A 107 -5.31 -6.80 -6.67
C VAL A 107 -4.39 -6.77 -5.45
N GLN A 108 -4.11 -7.94 -4.88
CA GLN A 108 -3.36 -8.08 -3.65
C GLN A 108 -2.25 -9.11 -3.78
N VAL A 109 -1.10 -8.76 -3.22
CA VAL A 109 0.03 -9.66 -3.02
C VAL A 109 0.32 -9.72 -1.54
N HIS A 110 0.71 -10.89 -1.07
CA HIS A 110 0.96 -11.20 0.32
C HIS A 110 2.45 -11.44 0.55
N VAL A 111 3.01 -10.76 1.54
CA VAL A 111 4.40 -10.89 1.97
C VAL A 111 4.36 -11.39 3.40
N GLY A 112 4.97 -12.55 3.68
CA GLY A 112 4.90 -13.19 5.00
C GLY A 112 5.35 -12.26 6.14
N ASN A 113 6.50 -11.58 5.97
CA ASN A 113 7.04 -10.63 6.93
C ASN A 113 7.58 -9.34 6.29
N LEU A 114 6.74 -8.31 6.25
CA LEU A 114 7.10 -7.00 5.69
C LEU A 114 8.28 -6.30 6.40
N GLN A 115 8.56 -6.59 7.67
CA GLN A 115 9.70 -5.97 8.38
C GLN A 115 11.03 -6.50 7.86
N GLU A 116 11.13 -7.82 7.72
CA GLU A 116 12.28 -8.47 7.09
C GLU A 116 12.49 -7.91 5.69
N SER A 117 11.39 -7.72 4.95
CA SER A 117 11.44 -7.16 3.61
C SER A 117 11.93 -5.72 3.51
N LEU A 118 11.67 -4.94 4.55
CA LEU A 118 12.13 -3.55 4.63
C LEU A 118 13.53 -3.45 5.22
N GLY A 119 14.19 -4.58 5.53
CA GLY A 119 15.45 -4.62 6.28
C GLY A 119 15.31 -4.00 7.68
N LEU A 120 14.09 -3.94 8.22
CA LEU A 120 13.82 -3.36 9.51
C LEU A 120 14.16 -4.38 10.60
N PRO A 121 14.72 -3.91 11.73
CA PRO A 121 14.94 -4.80 12.86
C PRO A 121 13.61 -5.36 13.38
N ALA A 122 13.67 -6.59 13.90
CA ALA A 122 12.51 -7.25 14.53
C ALA A 122 12.01 -6.53 15.81
N TYR A 123 12.75 -5.53 16.30
CA TYR A 123 12.37 -4.69 17.43
C TYR A 123 11.76 -3.36 16.96
N SER A 124 10.89 -2.79 17.79
CA SER A 124 10.27 -1.49 17.52
C SER A 124 11.33 -0.38 17.49
N LEU A 125 11.38 0.39 16.39
CA LEU A 125 12.17 1.62 16.29
C LEU A 125 11.56 2.78 17.09
N ARG A 126 10.33 2.64 17.58
CA ARG A 126 9.77 3.64 18.50
C ARG A 126 10.56 3.57 19.80
N PRO A 127 11.17 4.68 20.25
CA PRO A 127 11.69 4.75 21.60
C PRO A 127 10.59 4.32 22.58
N PRO A 128 10.94 3.63 23.68
CA PRO A 128 9.99 3.49 24.77
C PRO A 128 9.48 4.88 25.13
N PHE A 129 8.19 4.98 25.43
CA PHE A 129 7.63 6.23 25.95
C PHE A 129 8.50 6.67 27.13
N ARG A 130 9.13 7.84 27.00
CA ARG A 130 9.74 8.51 28.14
C ARG A 130 8.63 9.31 28.78
N ASP A 131 8.33 9.04 30.03
CA ASP A 131 7.59 9.99 30.85
C ASP A 131 8.24 11.37 30.70
N PRO A 132 7.45 12.45 30.66
CA PRO A 132 8.00 13.80 30.76
C PRO A 132 8.95 13.81 31.94
N VAL A 133 10.23 14.07 31.68
CA VAL A 133 11.15 14.34 32.77
C VAL A 133 10.67 15.66 33.36
N ASP A 134 10.33 15.66 34.64
CA ASP A 134 10.23 16.88 35.44
C ASP A 134 11.63 17.51 35.47
N PHE A 135 11.99 18.16 34.37
CA PHE A 135 12.97 19.21 34.44
C PHE A 135 12.26 20.31 35.21
N GLU A 136 12.66 20.52 36.46
CA GLU A 136 12.61 21.85 37.05
C GLU A 136 13.38 22.73 36.06
N THR A 137 12.68 23.29 35.08
CA THR A 137 13.21 24.36 34.27
C THR A 137 13.20 25.52 35.25
N PRO A 138 14.34 25.91 35.85
CA PRO A 138 14.34 27.04 36.74
C PRO A 138 13.78 28.21 35.92
N ALA A 139 12.93 29.02 36.56
CA ALA A 139 12.54 30.29 35.97
C ALA A 139 13.84 30.99 35.52
N PRO A 140 13.90 31.53 34.28
CA PRO A 140 15.07 32.26 33.83
C PRO A 140 15.48 33.25 34.92
N ALA A 141 16.72 33.15 35.37
CA ALA A 141 17.20 33.91 36.53
C ALA A 141 17.20 35.42 36.25
N GLU A 142 17.28 35.78 34.97
CA GLU A 142 17.26 37.14 34.48
C GLU A 142 16.22 37.24 33.37
N ASP A 143 15.39 38.28 33.45
CA ASP A 143 14.58 38.73 32.32
C ASP A 143 15.55 39.28 31.27
N MET A 144 15.39 38.87 30.01
CA MET A 144 16.21 39.46 28.95
C MET A 144 15.69 40.87 28.71
N ASP A 145 16.50 41.87 29.04
CA ASP A 145 16.20 43.26 28.67
C ASP A 145 15.95 43.33 27.16
N ASP A 146 14.87 44.01 26.77
CA ASP A 146 14.44 44.18 25.39
C ASP A 146 15.34 45.25 24.72
N ILE A 147 16.60 44.89 24.43
CA ILE A 147 17.66 45.82 23.96
C ILE A 147 17.46 46.27 22.50
N ASP A 148 16.41 45.81 21.81
CA ASP A 148 16.12 46.23 20.43
C ASP A 148 15.10 47.38 20.33
N HIS A 149 14.57 47.88 21.46
CA HIS A 149 13.59 48.98 21.50
C HIS A 149 14.14 50.36 21.87
N LEU A 150 15.44 50.61 21.66
CA LEU A 150 15.96 51.98 21.60
C LEU A 150 15.54 52.62 20.27
N SER A 151 14.40 53.31 20.29
CA SER A 151 14.01 54.22 19.22
C SER A 151 15.08 55.30 19.04
N ASP A 152 15.72 55.29 17.88
CA ASP A 152 16.53 56.36 17.33
C ASP A 152 15.66 57.63 17.25
N GLN A 153 15.74 58.47 18.27
CA GLN A 153 15.23 59.84 18.23
C GLN A 153 16.26 60.77 18.86
N LEU A 154 17.17 61.21 17.98
CA LEU A 154 17.75 62.56 17.86
C LEU A 154 18.17 63.30 19.15
#